data_AF-A0A7J8UIF7-F1
#
_entry.id   AF-A0A7J8UIF7-F1
#
_cell.length_a   1.000
_cell.length_b   1.000
_cell.length_c   1.000
_cell.angle_alpha   90.00
_cell.angle_beta   90.00
_cell.angle_gamma   90.00
#
_symmetry.space_group_name_H-M   'P 1'
#
loop_
_entity.id
_entity.type
_entity.pdbx_description
1 polymer ?
#
loop_
_entity_poly.entity_id
_entity_poly.type
_entity_poly.pdbx_seq_one_letter_code
_entity_poly.pdbx_strand_id
1 'polypeptide(L)'
;PSRPKTPPEVAKAIKDSLNALDTKTVAEVKALEKAMEEVEKNFVTMRCMLSGDGEVEPNVEQVSQLALEISKEDVISLVVHKLPILGWELGVLSLISVFASSYDNKEIALNCGNMLRECIKFPSLAQYILNSASFVLFFKFVELPNFDVASDAFSTFKDILTKHASLVAEYLTGHYDE
;
A
#
# COMPACT_ATOMS: atom_id res chain seq x y z
N PRO A 1 -20.59 9.46 19.07
CA PRO A 1 -19.33 9.44 18.30
C PRO A 1 -18.37 8.38 18.87
N SER A 2 -18.01 7.38 18.08
CA SER A 2 -16.96 6.42 18.43
C SER A 2 -15.62 7.14 18.50
N ARG A 3 -14.79 6.81 19.51
CA ARG A 3 -13.43 7.33 19.66
C ARG A 3 -12.62 7.07 18.37
N PRO A 4 -11.82 8.05 17.87
CA PRO A 4 -10.92 7.81 16.75
C PRO A 4 -9.93 6.67 17.08
N LYS A 5 -9.71 5.75 16.14
CA LYS A 5 -8.73 4.67 16.29
C LYS A 5 -7.31 5.25 16.27
N THR A 6 -6.46 4.77 17.16
CA THR A 6 -5.01 5.04 17.16
C THR A 6 -4.30 4.20 16.09
N PRO A 7 -3.08 4.58 15.63
CA PRO A 7 -2.34 3.81 14.63
C PRO A 7 -2.16 2.32 14.97
N PRO A 8 -1.82 1.93 16.22
CA PRO A 8 -1.73 0.51 16.60
C PRO A 8 -3.09 -0.21 16.54
N GLU A 9 -4.18 0.46 16.91
CA GLU A 9 -5.53 -0.12 16.81
C GLU A 9 -5.96 -0.32 15.36
N VAL A 10 -5.55 0.58 14.45
CA VAL A 10 -5.81 0.42 13.01
C VAL A 10 -5.04 -0.77 12.44
N ALA A 11 -3.73 -0.86 12.68
CA ALA A 11 -2.91 -1.97 12.21
C ALA A 11 -3.43 -3.34 12.72
N LYS A 12 -3.76 -3.41 14.02
CA LYS A 12 -4.34 -4.61 14.62
C LYS A 12 -5.71 -4.97 14.03
N ALA A 13 -6.59 -3.99 13.84
CA ALA A 13 -7.91 -4.23 13.25
C ALA A 13 -7.81 -4.77 11.81
N ILE A 14 -6.87 -4.25 11.01
CA ILE A 14 -6.60 -4.77 9.67
C ILE A 14 -6.14 -6.23 9.75
N LYS A 15 -5.16 -6.54 10.60
CA LYS A 15 -4.67 -7.91 10.78
C LYS A 15 -5.78 -8.86 11.21
N ASP A 16 -6.56 -8.48 12.20
CA ASP A 16 -7.65 -9.32 12.74
C ASP A 16 -8.73 -9.56 11.67
N SER A 17 -9.12 -8.53 10.92
CA SER A 17 -10.11 -8.65 9.83
C SER A 17 -9.62 -9.48 8.65
N LEU A 18 -8.35 -9.35 8.26
CA LEU A 18 -7.73 -10.20 7.22
C LEU A 18 -7.64 -11.67 7.66
N ASN A 19 -7.32 -11.92 8.94
CA ASN A 19 -7.28 -13.29 9.48
C ASN A 19 -8.68 -13.92 9.52
N ALA A 20 -9.74 -13.13 9.71
CA ALA A 20 -11.12 -13.60 9.68
C ALA A 20 -11.56 -14.11 8.30
N LEU A 21 -10.85 -13.76 7.22
CA LEU A 21 -11.04 -14.32 5.87
C LEU A 21 -10.48 -15.75 5.74
N ASP A 22 -10.64 -16.61 6.75
CA ASP A 22 -10.19 -18.00 6.69
C ASP A 22 -11.11 -18.87 5.82
N THR A 23 -10.64 -20.06 5.47
CA THR A 23 -11.32 -21.00 4.58
C THR A 23 -12.68 -21.48 5.09
N LYS A 24 -12.96 -21.36 6.40
CA LYS A 24 -14.27 -21.71 6.98
C LYS A 24 -15.26 -20.57 6.77
N THR A 25 -14.83 -19.31 6.92
CA THR A 25 -15.66 -18.14 6.64
C THR A 25 -16.05 -18.04 5.16
N VAL A 26 -15.18 -18.48 4.24
CA VAL A 26 -15.43 -18.48 2.78
C VAL A 26 -16.58 -19.43 2.37
N ALA A 27 -16.88 -20.47 3.15
CA ALA A 27 -17.95 -21.42 2.84
C ALA A 27 -19.37 -20.84 3.03
N GLU A 28 -19.51 -19.73 3.76
CA GLU A 28 -20.78 -19.04 4.00
C GLU A 28 -20.76 -17.64 3.38
N VAL A 29 -21.42 -17.48 2.23
CA VAL A 29 -21.39 -16.24 1.41
C VAL A 29 -21.69 -14.98 2.22
N LYS A 30 -22.71 -15.02 3.09
CA LYS A 30 -23.11 -13.87 3.92
C LYS A 30 -22.07 -13.51 5.00
N ALA A 31 -21.36 -14.50 5.53
CA ALA A 31 -20.29 -14.27 6.50
C ALA A 31 -19.05 -13.69 5.79
N LEU A 32 -18.76 -14.16 4.58
CA LEU A 32 -17.69 -13.64 3.73
C LEU A 32 -17.93 -12.18 3.34
N GLU A 33 -19.13 -11.83 2.86
CA GLU A 33 -19.51 -10.44 2.54
C GLU A 33 -19.26 -9.50 3.73
N LYS A 34 -19.73 -9.88 4.92
CA LYS A 34 -19.54 -9.09 6.13
C LYS A 34 -18.06 -8.96 6.54
N ALA A 35 -17.27 -10.03 6.36
CA ALA A 35 -15.84 -9.98 6.65
C ALA A 35 -15.10 -9.08 5.65
N MET A 36 -15.48 -9.11 4.37
CA MET A 36 -14.94 -8.23 3.33
C MET A 36 -15.27 -6.76 3.60
N GLU A 37 -16.51 -6.44 3.97
CA GLU A 37 -16.93 -5.08 4.36
C GLU A 37 -16.06 -4.52 5.51
N GLU A 38 -15.76 -5.36 6.51
CA GLU A 38 -14.92 -4.95 7.65
C GLU A 38 -13.46 -4.72 7.22
N VAL A 39 -12.90 -5.55 6.33
CA VAL A 39 -11.57 -5.33 5.77
C VAL A 39 -11.53 -4.00 4.99
N GLU A 40 -12.51 -3.74 4.14
CA GLU A 40 -12.59 -2.51 3.35
C GLU A 40 -12.67 -1.28 4.24
N LYS A 41 -13.54 -1.29 5.26
CA LYS A 41 -13.66 -0.21 6.23
C LYS A 41 -12.34 0.07 6.97
N ASN A 42 -11.60 -0.97 7.32
CA ASN A 42 -10.30 -0.82 7.97
C ASN A 42 -9.23 -0.27 7.01
N PHE A 43 -9.23 -0.66 5.74
CA PHE A 43 -8.37 -0.05 4.72
C PHE A 43 -8.70 1.41 4.44
N VAL A 44 -9.99 1.77 4.39
CA VAL A 44 -10.41 3.18 4.28
C VAL A 44 -9.89 3.99 5.48
N THR A 45 -10.01 3.45 6.69
CA THR A 45 -9.51 4.10 7.91
C THR A 45 -7.99 4.33 7.84
N MET A 46 -7.24 3.31 7.40
CA MET A 46 -5.80 3.41 7.21
C MET A 46 -5.43 4.44 6.13
N ARG A 47 -6.11 4.44 4.98
CA ARG A 47 -5.92 5.44 3.93
C ARG A 47 -6.13 6.85 4.46
N CYS A 48 -7.20 7.09 5.20
CA CYS A 48 -7.49 8.41 5.78
C CYS A 48 -6.38 8.86 6.75
N MET A 49 -5.78 7.93 7.51
CA MET A 49 -4.65 8.26 8.37
C MET A 49 -3.38 8.60 7.59
N LEU A 50 -3.17 7.97 6.43
CA LEU A 50 -1.97 8.15 5.59
C LEU A 50 -2.04 9.37 4.67
N SER A 51 -3.22 9.68 4.12
CA SER A 51 -3.40 10.70 3.09
C SER A 51 -4.32 11.84 3.51
N GLY A 52 -5.00 11.73 4.66
CA GLY A 52 -6.09 12.62 5.04
C GLY A 52 -7.43 12.21 4.44
N ASP A 53 -8.50 12.89 4.87
CA ASP A 53 -9.88 12.69 4.39
C ASP A 53 -10.42 13.88 3.57
N GLY A 54 -9.53 14.84 3.24
CA GLY A 54 -9.86 16.07 2.52
C GLY A 54 -10.18 17.25 3.46
N GLU A 55 -10.48 16.99 4.73
CA GLU A 55 -10.68 18.02 5.76
C GLU A 55 -9.51 18.06 6.75
N VAL A 56 -8.96 16.88 7.06
CA VAL A 56 -7.85 16.72 7.99
C VAL A 56 -6.61 16.25 7.24
N GLU A 57 -5.52 17.02 7.33
CA GLU A 57 -4.22 16.63 6.79
C GLU A 57 -3.59 15.48 7.60
N PRO A 58 -2.83 14.59 6.93
CA PRO A 58 -2.19 13.46 7.62
C PRO A 58 -1.14 13.95 8.63
N ASN A 59 -1.24 13.44 9.85
CA ASN A 59 -0.26 13.74 10.89
C ASN A 59 0.98 12.85 10.77
N VAL A 60 2.16 13.46 10.70
CA VAL A 60 3.44 12.78 10.49
C VAL A 60 3.75 11.71 11.54
N GLU A 61 3.47 11.99 12.82
CA GLU A 61 3.72 11.05 13.92
C GLU A 61 2.78 9.84 13.83
N GLN A 62 1.49 10.09 13.52
CA GLN A 62 0.52 9.03 13.30
C GLN A 62 0.87 8.16 12.09
N VAL A 63 1.30 8.77 10.98
CA VAL A 63 1.74 8.04 9.78
C VAL A 63 2.98 7.21 10.06
N SER A 64 3.97 7.78 10.74
CA SER A 64 5.19 7.07 11.12
C SER A 64 4.87 5.87 12.02
N GLN A 65 4.02 6.08 13.02
CA GLN A 65 3.60 5.02 13.93
C GLN A 65 2.79 3.93 13.21
N LEU A 66 1.88 4.32 12.31
CA LEU A 66 1.11 3.38 11.50
C LEU A 66 2.03 2.54 10.62
N ALA A 67 2.99 3.16 9.93
CA ALA A 67 3.94 2.47 9.07
C ALA A 67 4.76 1.42 9.84
N LEU A 68 5.22 1.78 11.05
CA LEU A 68 5.92 0.86 11.94
C LEU A 68 5.05 -0.32 12.36
N GLU A 69 3.80 -0.09 12.77
CA GLU A 69 2.91 -1.16 13.21
C GLU A 69 2.45 -2.05 12.04
N ILE A 70 2.17 -1.50 10.86
CA ILE A 70 1.86 -2.26 9.64
C ILE A 70 3.01 -3.20 9.28
N SER A 71 4.24 -2.70 9.38
CA SER A 71 5.46 -3.49 9.13
C SER A 71 5.67 -4.57 10.20
N LYS A 72 5.52 -4.20 11.48
CA LYS A 72 5.70 -5.10 12.63
C LYS A 72 4.67 -6.22 12.69
N GLU A 73 3.44 -5.95 12.26
CA GLU A 73 2.33 -6.91 12.29
C GLU A 73 2.26 -7.77 11.00
N ASP A 74 3.23 -7.63 10.08
CA ASP A 74 3.30 -8.32 8.78
C ASP A 74 2.04 -8.14 7.92
N VAL A 75 1.37 -6.99 8.05
CA VAL A 75 0.08 -6.75 7.40
C VAL A 75 0.21 -6.83 5.88
N ILE A 76 1.29 -6.29 5.29
CA ILE A 76 1.52 -6.34 3.84
C ILE A 76 1.59 -7.80 3.36
N SER A 77 2.32 -8.66 4.07
CA SER A 77 2.42 -10.09 3.75
C SER A 77 1.06 -10.78 3.84
N LEU A 78 0.28 -10.45 4.87
CA LEU A 78 -1.06 -11.00 5.06
C LEU A 78 -2.02 -10.57 3.94
N VAL A 79 -1.96 -9.30 3.51
CA VAL A 79 -2.74 -8.80 2.36
C VAL A 79 -2.40 -9.61 1.11
N VAL A 80 -1.10 -9.82 0.82
CA VAL A 80 -0.67 -10.61 -0.34
C VAL A 80 -1.18 -12.04 -0.27
N HIS A 81 -1.12 -12.67 0.90
CA HIS A 81 -1.62 -14.03 1.08
C HIS A 81 -3.14 -14.13 0.90
N LYS A 82 -3.88 -13.07 1.25
CA LYS A 82 -5.35 -13.00 1.15
C LYS A 82 -5.83 -12.42 -0.19
N LEU A 83 -4.95 -11.97 -1.08
CA LEU A 83 -5.29 -11.43 -2.40
C LEU A 83 -6.27 -12.31 -3.21
N PRO A 84 -6.15 -13.64 -3.26
CA PRO A 84 -7.08 -14.48 -4.03
C PRO A 84 -8.54 -14.36 -3.55
N ILE A 85 -8.75 -14.01 -2.26
CA ILE A 85 -10.07 -13.84 -1.66
C ILE A 85 -10.53 -12.40 -1.78
N LEU A 86 -9.63 -11.44 -1.53
CA LEU A 86 -9.92 -10.00 -1.61
C LEU A 86 -10.26 -9.55 -3.04
N GLY A 87 -9.71 -10.25 -4.04
CA GLY A 87 -9.70 -9.77 -5.40
C GLY A 87 -8.75 -8.56 -5.56
N TRP A 88 -8.50 -8.20 -6.82
CA TRP A 88 -7.63 -7.09 -7.15
C TRP A 88 -8.34 -5.72 -7.06
N GLU A 89 -9.67 -5.69 -6.95
CA GLU A 89 -10.44 -4.54 -7.41
C GLU A 89 -10.58 -3.34 -6.45
N LEU A 90 -10.29 -3.42 -5.13
CA LEU A 90 -10.49 -2.23 -4.27
C LEU A 90 -9.45 -2.02 -3.14
N GLY A 91 -9.07 -3.06 -2.39
CA GLY A 91 -8.22 -2.88 -1.21
C GLY A 91 -6.76 -2.53 -1.50
N VAL A 92 -6.12 -3.30 -2.39
CA VAL A 92 -4.66 -3.21 -2.66
C VAL A 92 -4.31 -2.05 -3.61
N LEU A 93 -5.18 -1.77 -4.57
CA LEU A 93 -5.19 -0.56 -5.41
C LEU A 93 -5.01 0.70 -4.58
N SER A 94 -5.85 0.84 -3.53
CA SER A 94 -5.85 2.02 -2.68
C SER A 94 -4.54 2.17 -1.92
N LEU A 95 -4.01 1.07 -1.38
CA LEU A 95 -2.82 1.06 -0.53
C LEU A 95 -1.55 1.43 -1.31
N ILE A 96 -1.40 0.89 -2.52
CA ILE A 96 -0.29 1.21 -3.42
C ILE A 96 -0.39 2.65 -3.93
N SER A 97 -1.59 3.09 -4.33
CA SER A 97 -1.80 4.47 -4.78
C SER A 97 -1.49 5.49 -3.68
N VAL A 98 -1.87 5.19 -2.43
CA VAL A 98 -1.58 6.00 -1.25
C VAL A 98 -0.08 6.11 -1.02
N PHE A 99 0.65 4.98 -1.03
CA PHE A 99 2.09 5.03 -0.82
C PHE A 99 2.82 5.75 -1.94
N ALA A 100 2.40 5.58 -3.19
CA ALA A 100 3.00 6.31 -4.30
C ALA A 100 2.70 7.81 -4.25
N SER A 101 1.46 8.21 -3.98
CA SER A 101 1.07 9.64 -3.89
C SER A 101 1.70 10.38 -2.70
N SER A 102 2.13 9.66 -1.66
CA SER A 102 2.77 10.24 -0.49
C SER A 102 4.08 10.96 -0.77
N TYR A 103 4.75 10.68 -1.90
CA TYR A 103 5.99 11.37 -2.30
C TYR A 103 5.77 12.88 -2.53
N ASP A 104 4.54 13.34 -2.76
CA ASP A 104 4.22 14.77 -2.80
C ASP A 104 4.23 15.43 -1.40
N ASN A 105 4.19 14.66 -0.31
CA ASN A 105 4.33 15.15 1.05
C ASN A 105 5.68 14.72 1.67
N LYS A 106 6.63 15.65 1.68
CA LYS A 106 8.00 15.45 2.18
C LYS A 106 8.09 14.89 3.61
N GLU A 107 7.08 15.12 4.46
CA GLU A 107 7.12 14.69 5.86
C GLU A 107 6.79 13.20 6.01
N ILE A 108 6.01 12.64 5.08
CA ILE A 108 5.58 11.23 5.12
C ILE A 108 6.20 10.37 4.01
N ALA A 109 6.80 10.99 2.99
CA ALA A 109 7.36 10.33 1.82
C ALA A 109 8.29 9.16 2.17
N LEU A 110 9.23 9.36 3.10
CA LEU A 110 10.20 8.33 3.48
C LEU A 110 9.54 7.13 4.17
N ASN A 111 8.56 7.38 5.03
CA ASN A 111 7.81 6.31 5.71
C ASN A 111 7.04 5.46 4.71
N CYS A 112 6.37 6.11 3.75
CA CYS A 112 5.60 5.43 2.73
C CYS A 112 6.48 4.77 1.68
N GLY A 113 7.63 5.35 1.34
CA GLY A 113 8.64 4.74 0.48
C GLY A 113 9.16 3.42 1.04
N ASN A 114 9.42 3.35 2.35
CA ASN A 114 9.76 2.10 3.03
C ASN A 114 8.66 1.04 2.88
N MET A 115 7.40 1.40 3.17
CA MET A 115 6.28 0.47 3.02
C MET A 115 6.08 0.01 1.57
N LEU A 116 6.27 0.90 0.59
CA LEU A 116 6.16 0.56 -0.81
C LEU A 116 7.27 -0.41 -1.25
N ARG A 117 8.50 -0.23 -0.76
CA ARG A 117 9.60 -1.19 -0.97
C ARG A 117 9.34 -2.54 -0.34
N GLU A 118 8.63 -2.61 0.80
CA GLU A 118 8.14 -3.89 1.34
C GLU A 118 7.13 -4.56 0.39
N CYS A 119 6.21 -3.80 -0.20
CA CYS A 119 5.28 -4.31 -1.21
C CYS A 119 6.03 -4.86 -2.44
N ILE A 120 7.05 -4.16 -2.94
CA ILE A 120 7.84 -4.54 -4.13
C ILE A 120 8.54 -5.90 -3.95
N LYS A 121 8.76 -6.38 -2.72
CA LYS A 121 9.32 -7.72 -2.48
C LYS A 121 8.45 -8.84 -3.05
N PHE A 122 7.14 -8.61 -3.22
CA PHE A 122 6.21 -9.59 -3.74
C PHE A 122 6.03 -9.42 -5.26
N PRO A 123 6.27 -10.46 -6.09
CA PRO A 123 6.17 -10.35 -7.54
C PRO A 123 4.79 -9.88 -8.03
N SER A 124 3.71 -10.31 -7.39
CA SER A 124 2.34 -9.93 -7.74
C SER A 124 2.09 -8.44 -7.51
N LEU A 125 2.57 -7.88 -6.40
CA LEU A 125 2.47 -6.45 -6.11
C LEU A 125 3.41 -5.64 -7.01
N ALA A 126 4.62 -6.14 -7.27
CA ALA A 126 5.55 -5.49 -8.18
C ALA A 126 5.03 -5.46 -9.61
N GLN A 127 4.40 -6.53 -10.12
CA GLN A 127 3.73 -6.50 -11.42
C GLN A 127 2.60 -5.46 -11.43
N TYR A 128 1.83 -5.39 -10.35
CA TYR A 128 0.72 -4.46 -10.20
C TYR A 128 1.18 -2.98 -10.22
N ILE A 129 2.05 -2.59 -9.28
CA ILE A 129 3.29 -1.83 -9.54
C ILE A 129 3.45 -1.18 -10.91
N LEU A 130 4.24 -1.89 -11.72
CA LEU A 130 4.67 -1.50 -13.05
C LEU A 130 3.49 -1.16 -13.98
N ASN A 131 2.38 -1.89 -13.89
CA ASN A 131 1.24 -1.70 -14.80
C ASN A 131 0.27 -0.59 -14.33
N SER A 132 0.56 0.10 -13.23
CA SER A 132 -0.31 1.14 -12.67
C SER A 132 0.12 2.55 -13.10
N ALA A 133 -0.82 3.50 -13.11
CA ALA A 133 -0.52 4.91 -13.32
C ALA A 133 0.47 5.49 -12.28
N SER A 134 0.56 4.85 -11.10
CA SER A 134 1.52 5.22 -10.05
C SER A 134 2.97 5.00 -10.46
N PHE A 135 3.26 4.06 -11.38
CA PHE A 135 4.61 3.86 -11.90
C PHE A 135 5.13 5.12 -12.62
N VAL A 136 4.28 5.73 -13.46
CA VAL A 136 4.63 6.93 -14.23
C VAL A 136 4.95 8.12 -13.33
N LEU A 137 4.35 8.19 -12.14
CA LEU A 137 4.62 9.27 -11.18
C LEU A 137 6.08 9.26 -10.69
N PHE A 138 6.78 8.12 -10.71
CA PHE A 138 8.17 8.06 -10.29
C PHE A 138 9.11 8.88 -11.16
N PHE A 139 8.82 9.04 -12.46
CA PHE A 139 9.60 9.95 -13.32
C PHE A 139 9.55 11.40 -12.82
N LYS A 140 8.42 11.83 -12.27
CA LYS A 140 8.28 13.14 -11.62
C LYS A 140 8.94 13.15 -10.24
N PHE A 141 8.76 12.11 -9.44
CA PHE A 141 9.24 12.08 -8.05
C PHE A 141 10.76 12.10 -7.93
N VAL A 142 11.47 11.45 -8.86
CA VAL A 142 12.95 11.45 -8.87
C VAL A 142 13.54 12.82 -9.22
N GLU A 143 12.75 13.73 -9.79
CA GLU A 143 13.15 15.10 -10.15
C GLU A 143 12.72 16.15 -9.12
N LEU A 144 12.14 15.73 -7.98
CA LEU A 144 11.71 16.66 -6.95
C LEU A 144 12.90 17.47 -6.39
N PRO A 145 12.71 18.77 -6.08
CA PRO A 145 13.80 19.62 -5.58
C PRO A 145 14.27 19.22 -4.16
N ASN A 146 13.46 18.46 -3.42
CA ASN A 146 13.86 17.90 -2.14
C ASN A 146 14.72 16.66 -2.37
N PHE A 147 16.00 16.77 -2.06
CA PHE A 147 16.98 15.70 -2.27
C PHE A 147 16.63 14.39 -1.56
N ASP A 148 16.20 14.45 -0.29
CA ASP A 148 15.89 13.25 0.49
C ASP A 148 14.71 12.48 -0.13
N VAL A 149 13.67 13.21 -0.52
CA VAL A 149 12.48 12.64 -1.17
C VAL A 149 12.82 12.09 -2.55
N ALA A 150 13.56 12.84 -3.38
CA ALA A 150 13.95 12.42 -4.72
C ALA A 150 14.88 11.20 -4.69
N SER A 151 15.84 11.16 -3.76
CA SER A 151 16.75 10.02 -3.58
C SER A 151 16.01 8.77 -3.09
N ASP A 152 15.03 8.93 -2.19
CA ASP A 152 14.18 7.82 -1.75
C ASP A 152 13.28 7.31 -2.89
N ALA A 153 12.66 8.22 -3.65
CA ALA A 153 11.86 7.89 -4.83
C ALA A 153 12.69 7.14 -5.87
N PHE A 154 13.95 7.57 -6.10
CA PHE A 154 14.86 6.90 -7.01
C PHE A 154 15.21 5.49 -6.54
N SER A 155 15.41 5.30 -5.23
CA SER A 155 15.67 3.99 -4.65
C SER A 155 14.48 3.05 -4.86
N THR A 156 13.25 3.54 -4.64
CA THR A 156 12.02 2.78 -4.91
C THR A 156 11.85 2.49 -6.40
N PHE A 157 12.06 3.48 -7.27
CA PHE A 157 11.95 3.33 -8.72
C PHE A 157 12.94 2.29 -9.25
N LYS A 158 14.17 2.33 -8.77
CA LYS A 158 15.18 1.31 -9.06
C LYS A 158 14.72 -0.07 -8.60
N ASP A 159 14.18 -0.21 -7.39
CA ASP A 159 13.69 -1.50 -6.90
C ASP A 159 12.54 -2.04 -7.77
N ILE A 160 11.59 -1.20 -8.17
CA ILE A 160 10.52 -1.56 -9.11
C ILE A 160 11.12 -2.14 -10.40
N LEU A 161 12.13 -1.47 -10.97
CA LEU A 161 12.75 -1.84 -12.24
C LEU A 161 13.81 -2.95 -12.16
N THR A 162 14.22 -3.39 -10.98
CA THR A 162 15.34 -4.34 -10.87
C THR A 162 15.08 -5.55 -9.99
N LYS A 163 14.06 -5.51 -9.12
CA LYS A 163 13.81 -6.60 -8.17
C LYS A 163 13.38 -7.90 -8.85
N HIS A 164 12.50 -7.81 -9.85
CA HIS A 164 11.92 -8.98 -10.54
C HIS A 164 12.25 -8.93 -12.03
N ALA A 165 13.49 -9.26 -12.37
CA ALA A 165 14.06 -9.07 -13.70
C ALA A 165 13.17 -9.60 -14.85
N SER A 166 12.56 -10.77 -14.71
CA SER A 166 11.67 -11.34 -15.73
C SER A 166 10.42 -10.50 -15.98
N LEU A 167 9.76 -10.04 -14.89
CA LEU A 167 8.56 -9.21 -14.99
C LEU A 167 8.89 -7.85 -15.60
N VAL A 168 10.01 -7.27 -15.19
CA VAL A 168 10.44 -5.96 -15.71
C VAL A 168 10.84 -6.07 -17.18
N ALA A 169 11.57 -7.12 -17.56
CA ALA A 169 11.95 -7.33 -18.96
C ALA A 169 10.72 -7.45 -19.88
N GLU A 170 9.70 -8.19 -19.45
CA GLU A 170 8.43 -8.29 -20.17
C GLU A 170 7.75 -6.93 -20.30
N TYR A 171 7.61 -6.20 -19.18
CA TYR A 171 6.99 -4.88 -19.17
C TYR A 171 7.73 -3.88 -20.09
N LEU A 172 9.06 -3.75 -19.95
CA LEU A 172 9.87 -2.83 -20.75
C LEU A 172 9.88 -3.18 -22.24
N THR A 173 9.77 -4.46 -22.58
CA THR A 173 9.64 -4.88 -23.99
C THR A 173 8.29 -4.46 -24.56
N GLY A 174 7.22 -4.54 -23.76
CA GLY A 174 5.87 -4.15 -24.18
C GLY A 174 5.63 -2.64 -24.26
N HIS A 175 6.38 -1.85 -23.49
CA HIS A 175 6.18 -0.39 -23.36
C HIS A 175 7.44 0.40 -23.74
N TYR A 176 8.25 -0.12 -24.68
CA TYR A 176 9.56 0.49 -25.03
C TYR A 176 9.43 1.90 -25.64
N ASP A 177 8.35 2.15 -26.37
CA ASP A 177 8.12 3.40 -27.11
C ASP A 177 7.38 4.47 -26.29
N GLU A 178 6.92 4.14 -25.08
CA GLU A 178 6.25 5.08 -24.15
C GLU A 178 7.27 5.85 -23.30
#